data_AF-A0A392V613-F1
#
_entry.id   AF-A0A392V613-F1
#
_cell.length_a   1.000
_cell.length_b   1.000
_cell.length_c   1.000
_cell.angle_alpha   90.00
_cell.angle_beta   90.00
_cell.angle_gamma   90.00
#
_symmetry.space_group_name_H-M   'P 1'
#
loop_
_entity.id
_entity.type
_entity.pdbx_description
1 polymer ?
#
loop_
_entity_poly.entity_id
_entity_poly.type
_entity_poly.pdbx_seq_one_letter_code
_entity_poly.pdbx_strand_id
1 'polypeptide(L)' 'TISISVSPPTTDSNATTPKKVLLPIGFGTEEMEAVILIHVLRRAGAHVTVASVEPQLQIEAAG' A
#
# COMPACT_ATOMS: atom_id res chain seq x y z
N THR A 1 29.94 34.72 -10.41
CA THR A 1 28.62 34.49 -9.79
C THR A 1 27.98 33.32 -10.49
N ILE A 2 27.70 32.22 -9.79
CA ILE A 2 27.04 31.04 -10.38
C ILE A 2 25.53 31.20 -10.14
N SER A 3 24.78 31.37 -11.22
CA SER A 3 23.31 31.39 -11.20
C SER A 3 22.78 30.00 -11.52
N ILE A 4 22.19 29.35 -10.52
CA ILE A 4 21.44 28.11 -10.67
C ILE A 4 19.95 28.43 -10.80
N SER A 5 19.38 28.21 -11.97
CA SER A 5 17.95 28.27 -12.20
C SER A 5 17.38 26.88 -11.98
N VAL A 6 16.77 26.62 -10.82
CA VAL A 6 15.97 25.41 -10.62
C VAL A 6 14.55 25.72 -11.08
N SER A 7 14.09 25.04 -12.12
CA SER A 7 12.67 25.05 -12.48
C SER A 7 11.89 24.32 -11.39
N PRO A 8 10.71 24.83 -10.97
CA PRO A 8 9.88 24.11 -9.99
C PRO A 8 9.47 22.74 -10.55
N PRO A 9 9.27 21.72 -9.70
CA PRO A 9 8.69 20.47 -10.14
C PRO A 9 7.32 20.79 -10.77
N THR A 10 7.18 20.49 -12.06
CA THR A 10 5.91 20.56 -12.76
C THR A 10 5.00 19.49 -12.16
N THR A 11 4.14 19.90 -11.22
CA THR A 11 3.03 19.09 -10.76
C THR A 11 2.09 18.91 -11.93
N ASP A 12 2.25 17.82 -12.68
CA ASP A 12 1.23 17.35 -13.60
C ASP A 12 -0.04 17.07 -12.77
N SER A 13 -1.02 17.97 -12.81
CA SER A 13 -2.31 17.86 -12.12
C SER A 13 -3.12 16.60 -12.45
N ASN A 14 -2.62 15.73 -13.34
CA ASN A 14 -3.26 14.50 -13.77
C ASN A 14 -2.51 13.22 -13.34
N ALA A 15 -1.34 13.33 -12.69
CA ALA A 15 -0.63 12.18 -12.13
C ALA A 15 -1.21 11.85 -10.74
N THR A 16 -2.22 10.96 -10.72
CA THR A 16 -2.75 10.45 -9.45
C THR A 16 -1.68 9.59 -8.77
N THR A 17 -1.07 10.12 -7.70
CA THR A 17 -0.15 9.34 -6.86
C THR A 17 -0.93 8.16 -6.27
N PRO A 18 -0.44 6.91 -6.41
CA PRO A 18 -1.14 5.74 -5.89
C PRO A 18 -1.35 5.88 -4.38
N LYS A 19 -2.58 5.65 -3.93
CA LYS A 19 -2.91 5.67 -2.50
C LYS A 19 -2.11 4.59 -1.80
N LYS A 20 -1.48 4.92 -0.67
CA LYS A 20 -0.77 3.95 0.17
C LYS A 20 -1.74 3.37 1.19
N VAL A 21 -1.84 2.05 1.27
CA VAL A 21 -2.73 1.35 2.20
C VAL A 21 -1.90 0.37 3.02
N LEU A 22 -2.07 0.42 4.34
CA LEU A 22 -1.55 -0.57 5.26
C LEU A 22 -2.68 -1.53 5.66
N LEU A 23 -2.48 -2.82 5.42
CA LEU A 23 -3.43 -3.87 5.78
C LEU A 23 -2.86 -4.71 6.92
N PRO A 24 -3.34 -4.53 8.16
CA PRO A 24 -2.94 -5.36 9.29
C PRO A 24 -3.59 -6.75 9.18
N ILE A 25 -2.83 -7.81 9.46
CA ILE A 25 -3.31 -9.19 9.54
C ILE A 25 -2.77 -9.83 10.84
N GLY A 26 -3.56 -10.71 11.45
CA GLY A 26 -3.19 -11.39 12.69
C GLY A 26 -3.82 -12.78 12.79
N PHE A 27 -3.63 -13.47 13.92
CA PHE A 27 -4.23 -14.78 14.13
C PHE A 27 -5.76 -14.72 14.04
N GLY A 28 -6.36 -15.72 13.40
CA GLY A 28 -7.80 -15.78 13.16
C GLY A 28 -8.29 -14.97 11.94
N THR A 29 -7.40 -14.29 11.22
CA THR A 29 -7.74 -13.70 9.91
C THR A 29 -8.12 -14.80 8.94
N GLU A 30 -9.31 -14.73 8.34
CA GLU A 30 -9.71 -15.66 7.28
C GLU A 30 -8.96 -15.35 5.97
N GLU A 31 -8.54 -16.40 5.25
CA GLU A 31 -7.75 -16.26 4.01
C GLU A 31 -8.48 -15.38 2.98
N MET A 32 -9.78 -15.61 2.80
CA MET A 32 -10.57 -14.91 1.78
C MET A 32 -10.70 -13.42 2.08
N GLU A 33 -10.83 -13.01 3.35
CA GLU A 33 -10.91 -11.58 3.71
C GLU A 33 -9.64 -10.84 3.30
N ALA A 34 -8.47 -11.40 3.62
CA ALA A 34 -7.19 -10.80 3.29
C ALA A 34 -6.97 -10.75 1.77
N VAL A 35 -7.20 -11.86 1.06
CA VAL A 35 -6.99 -11.94 -0.40
C VAL A 35 -7.93 -11.00 -1.15
N ILE A 36 -9.21 -10.95 -0.78
CA ILE A 36 -10.20 -10.09 -1.43
C ILE A 36 -9.81 -8.62 -1.26
N LEU A 37 -9.43 -8.19 -0.05
CA LEU A 37 -9.10 -6.79 0.22
C LEU A 37 -7.84 -6.36 -0.54
N ILE A 38 -6.79 -7.19 -0.53
CA ILE A 38 -5.56 -6.95 -1.29
C ILE A 38 -5.88 -6.84 -2.78
N HIS A 39 -6.70 -7.76 -3.30
CA HIS A 39 -7.03 -7.82 -4.72
C HIS A 39 -7.79 -6.57 -5.19
N VAL A 40 -8.86 -6.20 -4.48
CA VAL A 40 -9.70 -5.04 -4.83
C VAL A 40 -8.90 -3.75 -4.76
N LEU A 41 -8.14 -3.53 -3.67
CA LEU A 41 -7.36 -2.30 -3.48
C LEU A 41 -6.24 -2.16 -4.53
N ARG A 42 -5.54 -3.25 -4.85
CA ARG A 42 -4.51 -3.20 -5.90
C ARG A 42 -5.11 -2.94 -7.28
N ARG A 43 -6.28 -3.51 -7.60
CA ARG A 43 -6.98 -3.22 -8.87
C ARG A 43 -7.53 -1.80 -8.92
N ALA A 44 -7.82 -1.20 -7.77
CA ALA A 44 -8.16 0.22 -7.65
C ALA A 44 -6.95 1.17 -7.76
N GLY A 45 -5.73 0.65 -8.01
CA GLY A 45 -4.52 1.45 -8.16
C GLY A 45 -3.84 1.84 -6.85
N ALA A 46 -4.21 1.21 -5.73
CA ALA A 46 -3.54 1.43 -4.46
C ALA A 46 -2.24 0.61 -4.33
N HIS A 47 -1.25 1.20 -3.67
CA HIS A 47 -0.07 0.50 -3.17
C HIS A 47 -0.40 -0.09 -1.80
N VAL A 48 -0.63 -1.41 -1.76
CA VAL A 48 -1.00 -2.14 -0.54
C VAL A 48 0.25 -2.75 0.10
N THR A 49 0.47 -2.43 1.37
CA THR A 49 1.46 -3.07 2.25
C THR A 49 0.71 -3.90 3.27
N VAL A 50 1.05 -5.18 3.37
CA VAL A 50 0.48 -6.09 4.36
C VAL A 50 1.43 -6.18 5.55
N ALA A 51 0.88 -6.08 6.76
CA ALA A 51 1.68 -6.13 7.99
C ALA A 51 1.07 -7.11 8.98
N SER A 52 1.89 -8.02 9.50
CA SER A 52 1.51 -8.82 10.65
C SER A 52 1.40 -7.93 11.89
N VAL A 53 0.35 -8.13 12.69
CA VAL A 53 0.24 -7.56 14.05
C VAL A 53 0.78 -8.51 15.12
N GLU A 54 1.26 -9.68 14.71
CA GLU A 54 1.82 -10.71 15.58
C GLU A 54 3.35 -10.55 15.74
N PRO A 55 3.98 -11.24 16.71
CA PRO A 55 5.44 -11.16 16.91
C PRO A 55 6.24 -11.63 15.69
N GLN A 56 5.65 -12.46 14.83
CA GLN A 56 6.24 -12.99 13.61
C GLN A 56 5.64 -12.30 12.38
N LEU A 57 6.46 -12.17 11.32
CA LEU A 57 6.00 -11.60 10.04
C LEU A 57 5.00 -12.51 9.31
N GLN A 58 5.13 -13.83 9.47
CA GLN A 58 4.23 -14.82 8.89
C GLN A 58 3.13 -15.14 9.90
N ILE A 59 1.90 -15.24 9.42
CA ILE A 59 0.75 -15.68 10.20
C ILE A 59 0.09 -16.88 9.53
N GLU A 60 -0.56 -17.72 10.32
CA GLU A 60 -1.44 -18.78 9.84
C GLU A 60 -2.87 -18.22 9.77
N ALA A 61 -3.50 -18.35 8.60
CA ALA A 61 -4.87 -17.91 8.40
C ALA A 61 -5.85 -18.91 9.03
N ALA A 62 -7.03 -18.42 9.41
CA ALA A 62 -8.17 -19.29 9.71
C ALA A 62 -8.67 -19.91 8.40
N GLY A 63 -8.93 -21.22 8.43
CA GLY A 63 -9.42 -22.00 7.29
C GLY A 63 -10.91 -21.83 7.02
#